data_AF-A0A849D402-F1
#
_entry.id   AF-A0A849D402-F1
#
_cell.length_a   1.000
_cell.length_b   1.000
_cell.length_c   1.000
_cell.angle_alpha   90.00
_cell.angle_beta   90.00
_cell.angle_gamma   90.00
#
_symmetry.space_group_name_H-M   'P 1'
#
loop_
_entity.id
_entity.type
_entity.pdbx_description
1 polymer ?
#
loop_
_entity_poly.entity_id
_entity_poly.type
_entity_poly.pdbx_seq_one_letter_code
_entity_poly.pdbx_strand_id
1 'polypeptide(L)'
;FYIEHNFGHHMHAATREDPATAKLNQTVYSFWFTSVFRQYVNAWRIQRKLLRQQGRGFFSIKNDMFWYLVLEAAFLVAIYFLFGLVAVGFVLGAGIVGFLLLETVNYIEHYGLLRKKMPSGRYERVREIHSWNSNHIIGRIVLYELTRHSDHHYKSSKKYQLLDCHEESPQMPFGYPTSMVMSFLPLLWFRVMNPRIPEYMKEA
;
A
#
# COMPACT_ATOMS: atom_id res chain seq x y z
N PHE A 1 -5.39 -3.46 5.43
CA PHE A 1 -5.34 -2.86 4.07
C PHE A 1 -6.61 -2.09 3.74
N TYR A 2 -7.75 -2.73 3.41
CA TYR A 2 -8.97 -2.07 2.88
C TYR A 2 -9.34 -0.71 3.50
N ILE A 3 -9.54 -0.64 4.83
CA ILE A 3 -9.95 0.61 5.50
C ILE A 3 -8.86 1.68 5.40
N GLU A 4 -7.61 1.28 5.64
CA GLU A 4 -6.49 2.20 5.65
C GLU A 4 -6.22 2.73 4.24
N HIS A 5 -6.21 1.85 3.25
CA HIS A 5 -6.00 2.20 1.85
C HIS A 5 -7.01 3.25 1.36
N ASN A 6 -8.30 2.96 1.58
CA ASN A 6 -9.41 3.76 1.06
C ASN A 6 -9.59 5.10 1.77
N PHE A 7 -9.44 5.13 3.09
CA PHE A 7 -9.76 6.31 3.90
C PHE A 7 -8.51 7.04 4.44
N GLY A 8 -7.34 6.41 4.39
CA GLY A 8 -6.07 6.93 4.88
C GLY A 8 -5.08 7.17 3.74
N HIS A 9 -4.55 6.09 3.17
CA HIS A 9 -3.50 6.14 2.16
C HIS A 9 -3.86 7.03 0.97
N HIS A 10 -5.05 6.90 0.36
CA HIS A 10 -5.44 7.80 -0.74
C HIS A 10 -5.40 9.30 -0.40
N MET A 11 -5.65 9.66 0.87
CA MET A 11 -5.59 11.06 1.33
C MET A 11 -4.14 11.51 1.59
N HIS A 12 -3.33 10.61 2.14
CA HIS A 12 -1.97 10.89 2.61
C HIS A 12 -0.87 10.38 1.66
N ALA A 13 -1.22 9.79 0.52
CA ALA A 13 -0.26 9.20 -0.41
C ALA A 13 0.85 10.18 -0.74
N ALA A 14 2.08 9.66 -0.80
CA ALA A 14 3.31 10.42 -0.95
C ALA A 14 3.54 11.47 0.14
N THR A 15 3.13 11.21 1.39
CA THR A 15 3.49 12.07 2.53
C THR A 15 4.15 11.26 3.65
N ARG A 16 4.79 11.94 4.61
CA ARG A 16 5.47 11.27 5.73
C ARG A 16 4.49 10.60 6.70
N GLU A 17 3.25 11.10 6.76
CA GLU A 17 2.18 10.60 7.62
C GLU A 17 1.58 9.30 7.10
N ASP A 18 1.70 9.05 5.80
CA ASP A 18 1.25 7.81 5.16
C ASP A 18 2.12 6.62 5.58
N PRO A 19 1.52 5.54 6.09
CA PRO A 19 2.22 4.29 6.35
C PRO A 19 2.77 3.61 5.09
N ALA A 20 2.05 3.71 3.96
CA ALA A 20 2.35 2.97 2.74
C ALA A 20 3.27 3.72 1.77
N THR A 21 3.71 4.94 2.14
CA THR A 21 4.75 5.67 1.41
C THR A 21 6.14 5.29 1.93
N ALA A 22 6.94 4.65 1.08
CA ALA A 22 8.29 4.24 1.41
C ALA A 22 9.26 5.43 1.29
N LYS A 23 10.13 5.61 2.29
CA LYS A 23 11.10 6.72 2.30
C LYS A 23 12.29 6.43 1.39
N LEU A 24 12.95 7.48 0.90
CA LEU A 24 14.24 7.36 0.24
C LEU A 24 15.23 6.61 1.15
N ASN A 25 15.93 5.62 0.59
CA ASN A 25 16.87 4.73 1.29
C ASN A 25 16.25 3.81 2.37
N GLN A 26 14.92 3.75 2.48
CA GLN A 26 14.28 2.77 3.36
C GLN A 26 14.34 1.39 2.72
N THR A 27 14.86 0.39 3.44
CA THR A 27 14.85 -1.00 2.96
C THR A 27 13.43 -1.58 2.98
N VAL A 28 13.13 -2.51 2.07
CA VAL A 28 11.83 -3.20 2.04
C VAL A 28 11.52 -3.91 3.38
N TYR A 29 12.54 -4.44 4.06
CA TYR A 29 12.38 -5.09 5.37
C TYR A 29 11.96 -4.10 6.47
N SER A 30 12.59 -2.92 6.51
CA SER A 30 12.20 -1.86 7.43
C SER A 30 10.81 -1.32 7.08
N PHE A 31 10.51 -1.22 5.78
CA PHE A 31 9.20 -0.81 5.30
C PHE A 31 8.10 -1.78 5.74
N TRP A 32 8.28 -3.10 5.55
CA TRP A 32 7.31 -4.10 6.00
C TRP A 32 6.92 -3.91 7.46
N PHE A 33 7.89 -3.78 8.35
CA PHE A 33 7.61 -3.58 9.77
C PHE A 33 6.86 -2.26 10.04
N THR A 34 7.39 -1.16 9.50
CA THR A 34 6.83 0.18 9.77
C THR A 34 5.46 0.39 9.13
N SER A 35 5.26 -0.06 7.89
CA SER A 35 4.01 0.04 7.14
C SER A 35 2.92 -0.81 7.80
N VAL A 36 3.16 -2.12 8.00
CA VAL A 36 2.14 -3.04 8.55
C VAL A 36 1.63 -2.57 9.90
N PHE A 37 2.53 -2.22 10.82
CA PHE A 37 2.14 -1.76 12.15
C PHE A 37 1.36 -0.44 12.10
N ARG A 38 1.88 0.56 11.37
CA ARG A 38 1.22 1.87 11.26
C ARG A 38 -0.12 1.78 10.57
N GLN A 39 -0.24 0.98 9.50
CA GLN A 39 -1.50 0.78 8.78
C GLN A 39 -2.54 0.12 9.69
N TYR A 40 -2.17 -0.93 10.44
CA TYR A 40 -3.10 -1.60 11.35
C TYR A 40 -3.62 -0.65 12.44
N VAL A 41 -2.74 0.13 13.05
CA VAL A 41 -3.11 1.14 14.05
C VAL A 41 -3.99 2.24 13.43
N ASN A 42 -3.66 2.71 12.23
CA ASN A 42 -4.43 3.73 11.52
C ASN A 42 -5.82 3.21 11.12
N ALA A 43 -5.94 1.97 10.65
CA ALA A 43 -7.23 1.35 10.33
C ALA A 43 -8.18 1.38 11.54
N TRP A 44 -7.69 1.03 12.73
CA TRP A 44 -8.48 1.15 13.97
C TRP A 44 -8.87 2.59 14.31
N ARG A 45 -7.96 3.56 14.11
CA ARG A 45 -8.25 4.99 14.34
C ARG A 45 -9.33 5.51 13.39
N ILE A 46 -9.20 5.19 12.10
CA ILE A 46 -10.18 5.53 11.06
C ILE A 46 -11.53 4.91 11.40
N GLN A 47 -11.57 3.61 11.72
CA GLN A 47 -12.81 2.92 12.02
C GLN A 47 -13.53 3.51 13.24
N ARG A 48 -12.79 3.83 14.31
CA ARG A 48 -13.36 4.51 15.48
C ARG A 48 -13.91 5.90 15.14
N LYS A 49 -13.25 6.65 14.25
CA LYS A 49 -13.72 7.97 13.79
C LYS A 49 -15.03 7.83 12.99
N LEU A 50 -15.10 6.88 12.05
CA LEU A 50 -16.30 6.63 11.24
C LEU A 50 -17.50 6.23 12.11
N LEU A 51 -17.28 5.35 13.09
CA LEU A 51 -18.34 4.96 14.04
C LEU A 51 -18.85 6.14 14.87
N ARG A 52 -17.94 6.98 15.40
CA ARG A 52 -18.31 8.18 16.15
C ARG A 52 -19.12 9.17 15.31
N GLN A 53 -18.71 9.41 14.07
CA GLN A 53 -19.44 10.29 13.14
C GLN A 53 -20.85 9.77 12.83
N GLN A 54 -21.06 8.46 12.91
CA GLN A 54 -22.36 7.82 12.66
C GLN A 54 -23.15 7.54 13.95
N GLY A 55 -22.67 7.96 15.12
CA GLY A 55 -23.31 7.67 16.41
C GLY A 55 -23.38 6.17 16.76
N ARG A 56 -22.44 5.36 16.25
CA ARG A 56 -22.44 3.89 16.40
C ARG A 56 -21.41 3.43 17.44
N GLY A 57 -21.76 2.37 18.17
CA GLY A 57 -20.89 1.74 19.17
C GLY A 57 -19.88 0.75 18.57
N PHE A 58 -19.00 0.22 19.42
CA PHE A 58 -17.93 -0.71 19.02
C PHE A 58 -18.46 -2.02 18.42
N PHE A 59 -19.51 -2.61 18.98
CA PHE A 59 -20.10 -3.87 18.47
C PHE A 59 -21.08 -3.67 17.30
N SER A 60 -21.07 -2.51 16.65
CA SER A 60 -21.95 -2.25 15.52
C SER A 60 -21.66 -3.19 14.35
N ILE A 61 -22.69 -3.57 13.58
CA ILE A 61 -22.54 -4.25 12.29
C ILE A 61 -21.72 -3.43 11.27
N LYS A 62 -21.47 -2.16 11.57
CA LYS A 62 -20.70 -1.21 10.75
C LYS A 62 -19.27 -1.03 11.24
N ASN A 63 -18.87 -1.79 12.26
CA ASN A 63 -17.47 -1.87 12.69
C ASN A 63 -16.73 -2.94 11.88
N ASP A 64 -16.25 -2.56 10.71
CA ASP A 64 -15.56 -3.48 9.80
C ASP A 64 -14.34 -4.14 10.48
N MET A 65 -13.55 -3.38 11.24
CA MET A 65 -12.40 -3.93 11.98
C MET A 65 -12.79 -5.01 12.99
N PHE A 66 -13.90 -4.83 13.69
CA PHE A 66 -14.40 -5.84 14.63
C PHE A 66 -14.79 -7.13 13.89
N TRP A 67 -15.54 -7.01 12.79
CA TRP A 67 -15.96 -8.18 12.01
C TRP A 67 -14.80 -8.87 11.32
N TYR A 68 -13.79 -8.15 10.84
CA TYR A 68 -12.57 -8.77 10.31
C TYR A 68 -11.89 -9.65 11.35
N LEU A 69 -11.70 -9.17 12.58
CA LEU A 69 -11.13 -10.00 13.65
C LEU A 69 -11.97 -11.24 13.97
N VAL A 70 -13.29 -11.08 14.07
CA VAL A 70 -14.20 -12.21 14.37
C VAL A 70 -14.18 -13.25 13.25
N LEU A 71 -14.25 -12.81 11.99
CA LEU A 71 -14.26 -13.70 10.83
C LEU A 71 -12.92 -14.40 10.63
N GLU A 72 -11.80 -13.70 10.79
CA GLU A 72 -10.46 -14.28 10.73
C GLU A 72 -10.26 -15.32 11.85
N ALA A 73 -10.66 -15.00 13.08
CA ALA A 73 -10.58 -15.95 14.20
C ALA A 73 -11.47 -17.18 13.98
N ALA A 74 -12.72 -16.98 13.54
CA ALA A 74 -13.64 -18.07 13.24
C ALA A 74 -13.12 -18.97 12.11
N PHE A 75 -12.52 -18.38 11.07
CA PHE A 75 -11.88 -19.11 9.99
C PHE A 75 -10.72 -19.98 10.48
N LEU A 76 -9.81 -19.42 11.29
CA LEU A 76 -8.69 -20.19 11.85
C LEU A 76 -9.16 -21.32 12.77
N VAL A 77 -10.20 -21.07 13.57
CA VAL A 77 -10.84 -22.09 14.42
C VAL A 77 -11.45 -23.20 13.56
N ALA A 78 -12.15 -22.87 12.47
CA ALA A 78 -12.69 -23.86 11.55
C ALA A 78 -11.58 -24.71 10.91
N ILE A 79 -10.49 -24.09 10.46
CA ILE A 79 -9.32 -24.81 9.91
C ILE A 79 -8.71 -25.74 10.97
N TYR A 80 -8.58 -25.29 12.21
CA TYR A 80 -8.06 -26.11 13.31
C TYR A 80 -8.92 -27.37 13.52
N PHE A 81 -10.25 -27.23 13.61
CA PHE A 81 -11.13 -28.36 13.86
C PHE A 81 -11.23 -29.34 12.68
N LEU A 82 -11.08 -28.85 11.45
CA LEU A 82 -11.18 -29.69 10.24
C LEU A 82 -9.85 -30.37 9.88
N PHE A 83 -8.72 -29.68 10.07
CA PHE A 83 -7.43 -30.07 9.50
C PHE A 83 -6.28 -30.10 10.53
N GLY A 84 -6.55 -29.71 11.78
CA GLY A 84 -5.57 -29.72 12.86
C GLY A 84 -4.60 -28.53 12.85
N LEU A 85 -3.71 -28.51 13.84
CA LEU A 85 -2.80 -27.39 14.12
C LEU A 85 -1.79 -27.13 13.00
N VAL A 86 -1.31 -28.18 12.33
CA VAL A 86 -0.33 -28.05 11.24
C VAL A 86 -0.92 -27.23 10.08
N ALA A 87 -2.18 -27.48 9.72
CA ALA A 87 -2.86 -26.73 8.67
C ALA A 87 -3.05 -25.25 9.03
N VAL A 88 -3.36 -24.94 10.30
CA VAL A 88 -3.40 -23.55 10.79
C VAL A 88 -2.05 -22.86 10.58
N GLY A 89 -0.95 -23.54 10.87
CA GLY A 89 0.41 -23.03 10.62
C GLY A 89 0.65 -22.66 9.15
N PHE A 90 0.23 -23.53 8.22
CA PHE A 90 0.32 -23.24 6.78
C PHE A 90 -0.55 -22.06 6.36
N VAL A 91 -1.78 -21.97 6.86
CA VAL A 91 -2.70 -20.85 6.56
C VAL A 91 -2.13 -19.53 7.06
N LEU A 92 -1.62 -19.49 8.29
CA LEU A 92 -0.96 -18.30 8.84
C LEU A 92 0.29 -17.93 8.04
N GLY A 93 1.13 -18.91 7.68
CA GLY A 93 2.30 -18.70 6.84
C GLY A 93 1.95 -18.12 5.47
N ALA A 94 0.92 -18.67 4.80
CA ALA A 94 0.42 -18.17 3.53
C ALA A 94 -0.15 -16.74 3.66
N GLY A 95 -0.87 -16.44 4.75
CA GLY A 95 -1.35 -15.11 5.07
C GLY A 95 -0.22 -14.10 5.24
N ILE A 96 0.85 -14.49 5.95
CA ILE A 96 2.05 -13.67 6.13
C ILE A 96 2.71 -13.37 4.78
N VAL A 97 2.96 -14.40 3.97
CA VAL A 97 3.53 -14.21 2.62
C VAL A 97 2.62 -13.32 1.78
N GLY A 98 1.31 -13.53 1.82
CA GLY A 98 0.33 -12.76 1.06
C GLY A 98 0.36 -11.26 1.39
N PHE A 99 0.31 -10.89 2.68
CA PHE A 99 0.35 -9.47 3.02
C PHE A 99 1.74 -8.86 2.79
N LEU A 100 2.84 -9.59 3.01
CA LEU A 100 4.18 -9.06 2.71
C LEU A 100 4.38 -8.85 1.21
N LEU A 101 3.77 -9.69 0.37
CA LEU A 101 3.76 -9.48 -1.08
C LEU A 101 3.02 -8.19 -1.43
N LEU A 102 1.85 -7.95 -0.83
CA LEU A 102 1.09 -6.70 -0.98
C LEU A 102 1.91 -5.48 -0.53
N GLU A 103 2.58 -5.57 0.62
CA GLU A 103 3.45 -4.50 1.10
C GLU A 103 4.68 -4.28 0.21
N THR A 104 5.18 -5.33 -0.42
CA THR A 104 6.26 -5.19 -1.41
C THR A 104 5.78 -4.42 -2.64
N VAL A 105 4.52 -4.62 -3.04
CA VAL A 105 3.90 -3.84 -4.12
C VAL A 105 3.76 -2.37 -3.71
N ASN A 106 3.18 -2.09 -2.54
CA ASN A 106 3.10 -0.72 -2.00
C ASN A 106 4.49 -0.07 -1.93
N TYR A 107 5.50 -0.81 -1.49
CA TYR A 107 6.87 -0.34 -1.40
C TYR A 107 7.40 0.14 -2.75
N ILE A 108 7.32 -0.69 -3.80
CA ILE A 108 7.85 -0.33 -5.12
C ILE A 108 7.02 0.79 -5.77
N GLU A 109 5.72 0.84 -5.52
CA GLU A 109 4.79 1.84 -6.05
C GLU A 109 4.99 3.23 -5.44
N HIS A 110 5.40 3.30 -4.17
CA HIS A 110 5.54 4.55 -3.43
C HIS A 110 6.97 4.82 -2.94
N TYR A 111 7.97 4.19 -3.55
CA TYR A 111 9.36 4.36 -3.14
C TYR A 111 9.87 5.78 -3.43
N GLY A 112 10.11 6.54 -2.37
CA GLY A 112 10.90 7.78 -2.36
C GLY A 112 10.25 8.99 -3.03
N LEU A 113 9.02 8.86 -3.55
CA LEU A 113 8.25 9.96 -4.12
C LEU A 113 7.46 10.65 -3.01
N LEU A 114 7.79 11.92 -2.74
CA LEU A 114 7.15 12.71 -1.68
C LEU A 114 6.56 13.99 -2.25
N ARG A 115 5.34 14.30 -1.81
CA ARG A 115 4.64 15.56 -2.03
C ARG A 115 5.30 16.65 -1.22
N LYS A 116 5.42 17.82 -1.84
CA LYS A 116 5.89 19.02 -1.17
C LYS A 116 4.86 19.51 -0.15
N LYS A 117 5.35 19.84 1.05
CA LYS A 117 4.58 20.60 2.04
C LYS A 117 4.64 22.09 1.71
N MET A 118 3.48 22.71 1.50
CA MET A 118 3.35 24.12 1.16
C MET A 118 3.57 25.00 2.40
N PRO A 119 3.90 26.31 2.25
CA PRO A 119 4.03 27.25 3.36
C PRO A 119 2.79 27.32 4.27
N SER A 120 1.61 27.00 3.74
CA SER A 120 0.36 26.90 4.50
C SER A 120 0.30 25.70 5.46
N GLY A 121 1.30 24.81 5.44
CA GLY A 121 1.33 23.57 6.22
C GLY A 121 0.57 22.40 5.59
N ARG A 122 -0.13 22.62 4.47
CA ARG A 122 -0.81 21.57 3.70
C ARG A 122 0.12 20.98 2.63
N TYR A 123 -0.06 19.71 2.30
CA TYR A 123 0.62 19.10 1.14
C TYR A 123 -0.01 19.56 -0.17
N GLU A 124 0.80 19.66 -1.24
CA GLU A 124 0.31 19.84 -2.61
C GLU A 124 -0.69 18.73 -2.99
N ARG A 125 -1.55 18.91 -3.99
CA ARG A 125 -2.52 17.87 -4.37
C ARG A 125 -1.82 16.61 -4.89
N VAL A 126 -2.40 15.43 -4.66
CA VAL A 126 -1.94 14.18 -5.30
C VAL A 126 -2.04 14.34 -6.82
N ARG A 127 -1.03 13.82 -7.52
CA ARG A 127 -0.78 13.95 -8.96
C ARG A 127 -0.17 12.63 -9.43
N GLU A 128 -0.22 12.43 -10.74
CA GLU A 128 0.29 11.31 -11.52
C GLU A 128 1.79 11.04 -11.28
N ILE A 129 2.51 12.04 -10.76
CA ILE A 129 3.95 11.97 -10.44
C ILE A 129 4.26 11.41 -9.04
N HIS A 130 3.25 11.24 -8.18
CA HIS A 130 3.43 10.88 -6.77
C HIS A 130 3.39 9.37 -6.50
N SER A 131 3.51 8.55 -7.55
CA SER A 131 3.68 7.09 -7.47
C SER A 131 4.24 6.56 -8.78
N TRP A 132 4.90 5.41 -8.71
CA TRP A 132 5.49 4.72 -9.85
C TRP A 132 4.44 3.98 -10.68
N ASN A 133 4.59 4.01 -11.99
CA ASN A 133 3.74 3.31 -12.98
C ASN A 133 4.55 2.23 -13.71
N SER A 134 3.88 1.30 -14.39
CA SER A 134 4.52 0.38 -15.34
C SER A 134 3.60 0.06 -16.50
N ASN A 135 4.12 0.18 -17.73
CA ASN A 135 3.37 -0.07 -18.96
C ASN A 135 3.62 -1.46 -19.60
N HIS A 136 4.19 -2.41 -18.85
CA HIS A 136 4.51 -3.74 -19.38
C HIS A 136 3.24 -4.60 -19.53
N ILE A 137 2.97 -5.08 -20.74
CA ILE A 137 1.70 -5.76 -21.12
C ILE A 137 1.39 -6.96 -20.22
N ILE A 138 2.36 -7.84 -19.98
CA ILE A 138 2.15 -9.03 -19.13
C ILE A 138 1.78 -8.61 -17.70
N GLY A 139 2.46 -7.60 -17.16
CA GLY A 139 2.18 -7.07 -15.83
C GLY A 139 0.76 -6.50 -15.72
N ARG A 140 0.31 -5.77 -16.75
CA ARG A 140 -1.06 -5.23 -16.81
C ARG A 140 -2.13 -6.32 -16.78
N ILE A 141 -1.93 -7.39 -17.55
CA ILE A 141 -2.89 -8.50 -17.61
C ILE A 141 -2.91 -9.28 -16.29
N VAL A 142 -1.75 -9.69 -15.80
CA VAL A 142 -1.63 -10.54 -14.60
C VAL A 142 -2.06 -9.80 -13.33
N LEU A 143 -1.77 -8.51 -13.25
CA LEU A 143 -2.08 -7.68 -12.08
C LEU A 143 -3.36 -6.86 -12.26
N TYR A 144 -4.21 -7.16 -13.25
CA TYR A 144 -5.48 -6.48 -13.48
C TYR A 144 -5.37 -4.93 -13.52
N GLU A 145 -4.44 -4.43 -14.33
CA GLU A 145 -4.14 -2.99 -14.51
C GLU A 145 -3.63 -2.28 -13.24
N LEU A 146 -3.30 -3.00 -12.16
CA LEU A 146 -2.66 -2.43 -10.96
C LEU A 146 -1.41 -1.61 -11.32
N THR A 147 -0.74 -1.97 -12.41
CA THR A 147 0.44 -1.24 -12.87
C THR A 147 0.16 0.21 -13.26
N ARG A 148 -1.10 0.61 -13.45
CA ARG A 148 -1.58 2.00 -13.65
C ARG A 148 -1.78 2.76 -12.35
N HIS A 149 -0.95 2.46 -11.37
CA HIS A 149 -1.10 2.94 -10.00
C HIS A 149 -1.13 4.46 -9.87
N SER A 150 -0.36 5.16 -10.69
CA SER A 150 -0.34 6.62 -10.70
C SER A 150 -1.70 7.25 -11.03
N ASP A 151 -2.44 6.70 -11.99
CA ASP A 151 -3.77 7.20 -12.33
C ASP A 151 -4.79 6.84 -11.24
N HIS A 152 -4.63 5.66 -10.61
CA HIS A 152 -5.43 5.25 -9.45
C HIS A 152 -5.26 6.21 -8.27
N HIS A 153 -4.03 6.65 -7.96
CA HIS A 153 -3.81 7.62 -6.89
C HIS A 153 -4.26 9.04 -7.26
N TYR A 154 -4.12 9.41 -8.53
CA TYR A 154 -4.60 10.70 -9.02
C TYR A 154 -6.14 10.80 -9.01
N LYS A 155 -6.83 9.73 -9.41
CA LYS A 155 -8.30 9.63 -9.48
C LYS A 155 -8.78 8.29 -8.89
N SER A 156 -8.76 8.18 -7.58
CA SER A 156 -9.09 6.93 -6.85
C SER A 156 -10.52 6.42 -7.01
N SER A 157 -11.44 7.24 -7.53
CA SER A 157 -12.80 6.82 -7.88
C SER A 157 -12.91 6.18 -9.26
N LYS A 158 -11.85 6.22 -10.09
CA LYS A 158 -11.84 5.64 -11.43
C LYS A 158 -11.77 4.12 -11.32
N LYS A 159 -12.57 3.41 -12.11
CA LYS A 159 -12.58 1.94 -12.15
C LYS A 159 -11.29 1.43 -12.79
N TYR A 160 -10.78 0.29 -12.30
CA TYR A 160 -9.46 -0.23 -12.71
C TYR A 160 -9.32 -0.46 -14.23
N GLN A 161 -10.41 -0.86 -14.92
CA GLN A 161 -10.40 -1.12 -16.36
C GLN A 161 -10.20 0.13 -17.21
N LEU A 162 -10.41 1.32 -16.61
CA LEU A 162 -10.33 2.60 -17.29
C LEU A 162 -9.05 3.34 -16.96
N LEU A 163 -8.15 2.79 -16.13
CA LEU A 163 -6.95 3.50 -15.70
C LEU A 163 -6.01 3.80 -16.88
N ASP A 164 -5.52 5.02 -16.93
CA ASP A 164 -4.66 5.51 -18.00
C ASP A 164 -3.16 5.39 -17.66
N CYS A 165 -2.33 5.33 -18.69
CA CYS A 165 -0.89 5.59 -18.54
C CYS A 165 -0.62 7.06 -18.81
N HIS A 166 -0.01 7.75 -17.86
CA HIS A 166 0.43 9.14 -18.06
C HIS A 166 1.93 9.16 -18.33
N GLU A 167 2.36 9.86 -19.37
CA GLU A 167 3.78 9.96 -19.74
C GLU A 167 4.61 10.67 -18.66
N GLU A 168 3.99 11.60 -17.93
CA GLU A 168 4.59 12.31 -16.81
C GLU A 168 4.78 11.44 -15.56
N SER A 169 4.07 10.30 -15.44
CA SER A 169 4.23 9.40 -14.31
C SER A 169 5.61 8.74 -14.34
N PRO A 170 6.35 8.73 -13.20
CA PRO A 170 7.62 8.04 -13.12
C PRO A 170 7.41 6.54 -13.36
N GLN A 171 8.24 5.95 -14.22
CA GLN A 171 8.08 4.57 -14.68
C GLN A 171 9.06 3.63 -13.96
N MET A 172 8.56 2.46 -13.55
CA MET A 172 9.42 1.36 -13.11
C MET A 172 10.23 0.83 -14.30
N PRO A 173 11.58 0.83 -14.22
CA PRO A 173 12.43 0.57 -15.39
C PRO A 173 12.27 -0.85 -15.96
N PHE A 174 11.89 -1.82 -15.14
CA PHE A 174 11.81 -3.24 -15.52
C PHE A 174 10.47 -3.89 -15.15
N GLY A 175 9.45 -3.07 -14.86
CA GLY A 175 8.13 -3.53 -14.43
C GLY A 175 8.08 -4.07 -12.99
N TYR A 176 6.93 -4.65 -12.62
CA TYR A 176 6.63 -5.06 -11.24
C TYR A 176 7.45 -6.27 -10.78
N PRO A 177 7.46 -7.42 -11.47
CA PRO A 177 8.15 -8.62 -10.97
C PRO A 177 9.64 -8.38 -10.69
N THR A 178 10.31 -7.71 -11.63
CA THR A 178 11.72 -7.36 -11.49
C THR A 178 11.94 -6.38 -10.33
N SER A 179 11.10 -5.34 -10.21
CA SER A 179 11.19 -4.38 -9.11
C SER A 179 11.00 -5.06 -7.74
N MET A 180 10.05 -5.98 -7.61
CA MET A 180 9.81 -6.73 -6.38
C MET A 180 11.05 -7.55 -5.99
N VAL A 181 11.60 -8.33 -6.93
CA VAL A 181 12.80 -9.16 -6.66
C VAL A 181 14.01 -8.28 -6.34
N MET A 182 14.24 -7.20 -7.10
CA MET A 182 15.33 -6.26 -6.82
C MET A 182 15.17 -5.57 -5.46
N SER A 183 13.95 -5.30 -5.00
CA SER A 183 13.71 -4.65 -3.71
C SER A 183 14.25 -5.45 -2.51
N PHE A 184 14.33 -6.79 -2.64
CA PHE A 184 14.95 -7.68 -1.66
C PHE A 184 16.47 -7.59 -1.61
N LEU A 185 17.10 -6.87 -2.55
CA LEU A 185 18.52 -6.55 -2.53
C LEU A 185 18.69 -5.03 -2.40
N PRO A 186 18.59 -4.46 -1.17
CA PRO A 186 18.45 -3.01 -1.00
C PRO A 186 19.53 -2.18 -1.68
N LEU A 187 20.79 -2.63 -1.67
CA LEU A 187 21.88 -1.93 -2.35
C LEU A 187 21.69 -1.85 -3.87
N LEU A 188 21.15 -2.91 -4.49
CA LEU A 188 20.80 -2.90 -5.91
C LEU A 188 19.60 -2.00 -6.16
N TRP A 189 18.54 -2.14 -5.35
CA TRP A 189 17.36 -1.30 -5.44
C TRP A 189 17.69 0.19 -5.36
N PHE A 190 18.50 0.60 -4.38
CA PHE A 190 18.90 1.99 -4.19
C PHE A 190 19.75 2.53 -5.35
N ARG A 191 20.69 1.72 -5.87
CA ARG A 191 21.49 2.11 -7.04
C ARG A 191 20.64 2.35 -8.28
N VAL A 192 19.56 1.58 -8.46
CA VAL A 192 18.65 1.73 -9.60
C VAL A 192 17.65 2.86 -9.37
N MET A 193 16.98 2.91 -8.22
CA MET A 193 15.81 3.77 -8.04
C MET A 193 16.16 5.18 -7.54
N ASN A 194 17.20 5.35 -6.72
CA ASN A 194 17.51 6.68 -6.15
C ASN A 194 17.85 7.74 -7.21
N PRO A 195 18.61 7.43 -8.29
CA PRO A 195 18.90 8.42 -9.34
C PRO A 195 17.66 8.82 -10.15
N ARG A 196 16.57 8.03 -10.10
CA ARG A 196 15.34 8.27 -10.85
C ARG A 196 14.33 9.13 -10.09
N ILE A 197 14.55 9.34 -8.79
CA ILE A 197 13.71 10.23 -7.98
C ILE A 197 14.10 11.68 -8.31
N PRO A 198 13.14 12.56 -8.65
CA PRO A 198 13.44 13.97 -8.88
C PRO A 198 14.07 14.64 -7.65
N GLU A 199 15.11 15.47 -7.85
CA GLU A 199 15.85 16.11 -6.74
C GLU A 199 14.92 16.92 -5.81
N TYR A 200 13.96 17.64 -6.36
CA TYR A 200 13.01 18.44 -5.57
C TYR A 200 12.10 17.61 -4.65
N MET A 201 11.97 16.30 -4.88
CA MET A 201 11.22 15.38 -4.01
C MET A 201 12.09 14.76 -2.91
N LYS A 202 13.43 14.75 -3.08
CA LYS A 202 14.35 14.18 -2.09
C LYS A 202 14.49 15.05 -0.84
N GLU A 203 14.26 16.35 -0.99
CA GLU A 203 14.40 17.38 0.05
C GLU A 203 13.08 17.63 0.83
N ALA A 204 11.98 16.96 0.47
CA ALA A 204 10.63 17.19 0.99
C ALA A 204 10.34 16.55 2.36
#